data_AF-A0A7C1F7Z4-F1
#
_entry.id   AF-A0A7C1F7Z4-F1
#
_cell.length_a   1.000
_cell.length_b   1.000
_cell.length_c   1.000
_cell.angle_alpha   90.00
_cell.angle_beta   90.00
_cell.angle_gamma   90.00
#
_symmetry.space_group_name_H-M   'P 1'
#
loop_
_entity.id
_entity.type
_entity.pdbx_description
1 polymer ?
#
loop_
_entity_poly.entity_id
_entity_poly.type
_entity_poly.pdbx_seq_one_letter_code
_entity_poly.pdbx_strand_id
1 'polypeptide(L)' 'MRLPVSWLKEFVAVPVTPEELADRLTAAGIAVDTVTRVGEMLRGIVTARIREVRRHPNAD' A
#
# COMPACT_ATOMS: atom_id res chain seq x y z
N MET A 1 -13.96 -2.90 5.77
CA MET A 1 -12.97 -1.95 6.35
C MET A 1 -11.63 -2.19 5.68
N ARG A 2 -10.80 -1.16 5.42
CA ARG A 2 -9.45 -1.33 4.85
C ARG A 2 -8.42 -0.72 5.78
N LEU A 3 -7.33 -1.44 6.02
CA LEU A 3 -6.20 -0.98 6.83
C LEU A 3 -4.88 -1.48 6.22
N PRO A 4 -3.80 -0.70 6.34
CA PRO A 4 -2.48 -1.16 5.91
C PRO A 4 -1.90 -2.13 6.93
N VAL A 5 -1.33 -3.24 6.45
CA VAL A 5 -0.67 -4.24 7.32
C VAL A 5 0.51 -3.62 8.10
N SER A 6 1.15 -2.58 7.55
CA SER A 6 2.21 -1.85 8.26
C SER A 6 1.72 -1.19 9.55
N TRP A 7 0.51 -0.62 9.53
CA TRP A 7 -0.08 -0.02 10.72
C TRP A 7 -0.44 -1.07 11.76
N LEU A 8 -1.01 -2.21 11.34
CA LEU A 8 -1.31 -3.33 12.26
C LEU A 8 -0.06 -3.83 12.99
N LYS A 9 1.08 -3.85 12.29
CA LYS A 9 2.38 -4.26 12.85
C LYS A 9 2.90 -3.34 13.95
N GLU A 10 2.38 -2.12 14.08
CA GLU A 10 2.71 -1.21 15.18
C GLU A 10 2.07 -1.66 16.51
N PHE A 11 1.01 -2.48 16.45
CA PHE A 11 0.27 -2.94 17.64
C PHE A 11 0.56 -4.39 18.01
N VAL A 12 0.87 -5.25 17.02
CA VAL A 12 1.10 -6.68 17.23
C VAL A 12 2.14 -7.23 16.24
N ALA A 13 2.92 -8.21 16.69
CA ALA A 13 3.82 -8.94 15.80
C ALA A 13 3.02 -9.78 14.79
N VAL A 14 3.31 -9.59 13.49
CA VAL A 14 2.69 -10.36 12.39
C VAL A 14 3.81 -11.06 11.60
N PRO A 15 4.28 -12.24 12.06
CA PRO A 15 5.38 -12.98 11.45
C PRO A 15 4.92 -13.89 10.30
N VAL A 16 3.90 -13.46 9.55
CA VAL A 16 3.25 -14.24 8.47
C VAL A 16 3.05 -13.38 7.24
N THR A 17 2.75 -14.02 6.11
CA THR A 17 2.40 -13.30 4.88
C THR A 17 1.03 -12.60 5.01
N PRO A 18 0.75 -11.55 4.24
CA PRO A 18 -0.58 -10.93 4.19
C PRO A 18 -1.70 -11.93 3.84
N GLU A 19 -1.41 -12.93 3.01
CA GLU A 19 -2.34 -13.99 2.62
C GLU A 19 -2.65 -14.90 3.80
N GLU A 20 -1.63 -15.42 4.51
CA GLU A 20 -1.83 -16.23 5.73
C GLU A 20 -2.52 -15.44 6.85
N LEU A 21 -2.25 -14.14 6.95
CA LEU A 21 -2.96 -13.27 7.89
C LEU A 21 -4.46 -13.21 7.55
N ALA A 22 -4.82 -13.09 6.27
CA ALA A 22 -6.21 -13.04 5.84
C ALA A 22 -6.97 -14.33 6.18
N ASP A 23 -6.33 -15.48 5.97
CA ASP A 23 -6.89 -16.80 6.31
C ASP A 23 -7.13 -16.93 7.82
N ARG A 24 -6.16 -16.52 8.65
CA ARG A 24 -6.27 -16.57 10.12
C ARG A 24 -7.34 -15.64 10.65
N LEU A 25 -7.43 -14.43 10.10
CA LEU A 25 -8.49 -13.48 10.45
C LEU A 25 -9.87 -14.05 10.11
N THR A 26 -10.01 -14.65 8.92
CA THR A 26 -11.25 -15.28 8.48
C THR A 26 -11.64 -16.44 9.38
N ALA A 27 -10.68 -17.31 9.73
CA ALA A 27 -10.90 -18.41 10.67
C ALA A 27 -11.28 -17.94 12.09
N ALA A 28 -10.81 -16.75 12.50
CA ALA A 28 -11.17 -16.10 13.76
C ALA A 28 -12.53 -15.36 13.70
N GLY A 29 -13.26 -15.45 12.58
CA GLY A 29 -14.58 -14.82 12.39
C GLY A 29 -14.53 -13.41 11.80
N ILE A 30 -13.36 -12.92 11.41
CA ILE A 30 -13.16 -11.62 10.75
C ILE A 30 -12.94 -11.88 9.26
N ALA A 31 -14.03 -11.88 8.48
CA ALA A 31 -13.94 -12.12 7.04
C ALA A 31 -13.06 -11.07 6.34
N VAL A 32 -12.12 -11.55 5.51
CA VAL A 32 -11.25 -10.71 4.69
C VAL A 32 -11.65 -10.86 3.22
N ASP A 33 -12.19 -9.80 2.63
CA ASP A 33 -12.65 -9.81 1.23
C ASP A 33 -11.49 -9.71 0.23
N THR A 34 -10.42 -9.01 0.56
CA THR A 34 -9.35 -8.72 -0.41
C THR A 34 -8.03 -8.33 0.25
N VAL A 35 -6.93 -8.75 -0.36
CA VAL A 35 -5.57 -8.29 -0.06
C VAL A 35 -5.05 -7.49 -1.26
N THR A 36 -4.56 -6.27 -1.04
CA THR A 36 -4.05 -5.40 -2.11
C THR A 36 -2.59 -5.04 -1.89
N ARG A 37 -1.74 -5.26 -2.91
CA ARG A 37 -0.33 -4.85 -2.92
C ARG A 37 -0.18 -3.49 -3.59
N VAL A 38 0.04 -2.45 -2.80
CA VAL A 38 0.19 -1.08 -3.31
C VAL A 38 1.57 -0.93 -3.97
N GLY A 39 1.59 -0.49 -5.23
CA GLY A 39 2.83 -0.13 -5.94
C GLY A 39 3.65 -1.28 -6.52
N GLU A 40 3.14 -2.51 -6.52
CA GLU A 40 3.87 -3.71 -6.99
C GLU A 40 4.39 -3.60 -8.43
N MET A 41 3.67 -2.90 -9.31
CA MET A 41 4.07 -2.71 -10.70
C MET A 41 4.92 -1.45 -10.96
N LEU A 42 5.13 -0.62 -9.96
CA LEU A 42 5.86 0.65 -10.13
C LEU A 42 7.37 0.40 -10.01
N ARG A 43 8.14 0.86 -10.99
CA ARG A 43 9.61 0.83 -10.97
C ARG A 43 10.17 2.21 -11.33
N GLY A 44 11.31 2.56 -10.74
CA GLY A 44 12.00 3.82 -11.04
C GLY A 44 11.30 5.08 -10.52
N ILE A 45 10.36 4.95 -9.57
CA ILE A 45 9.71 6.12 -8.95
C ILE A 45 10.63 6.71 -7.90
N VAL A 46 10.95 8.00 -8.06
CA VAL A 46 11.74 8.77 -7.11
C VAL A 46 11.00 10.05 -6.72
N THR A 47 11.30 10.56 -5.54
CA THR A 47 10.82 11.88 -5.12
C THR A 47 11.76 12.95 -5.66
N ALA A 48 11.19 14.07 -6.13
CA ALA A 48 11.95 15.21 -6.63
C ALA A 48 11.33 16.53 -6.15
N ARG A 49 12.14 17.58 -6.17
CA ARG A 49 11.71 18.94 -5.83
C ARG A 49 11.72 19.79 -7.09
N ILE A 50 10.59 20.39 -7.42
CA ILE A 50 10.48 21.36 -8.52
C ILE A 50 11.29 22.62 -8.14
N ARG A 51 12.20 23.03 -9.02
CA ARG A 51 13.04 24.22 -8.83
C ARG A 51 12.53 25.44 -9.59
N GLU A 52 11.93 25.24 -10.74
CA GLU A 52 11.40 26.29 -11.60
C GLU A 52 10.19 25.73 -12.38
N VAL A 53 9.22 26.58 -12.69
CA VAL A 53 8.08 26.27 -13.55
C VAL A 53 7.98 27.37 -14.60
N ARG A 54 7.87 26.98 -15.88
CA ARG A 54 7.63 27.91 -17.00
C ARG A 54 6.47 27.39 -17.86
N ARG A 55 5.72 28.31 -18.48
CA ARG A 55 4.62 27.95 -19.39
C ARG A 55 5.19 27.20 -20.60
N HIS A 56 4.54 26.10 -20.97
CA HIS A 56 4.91 25.36 -22.16
C HIS A 56 4.64 26.22 -23.40
N PRO A 57 5.59 26.34 -24.34
CA PRO A 57 5.48 27.28 -25.46
C PRO A 57 4.31 26.96 -26.40
N ASN A 58 3.92 25.69 -26.49
CA ASN A 58 2.92 25.20 -27.45
C ASN A 58 1.80 24.37 -26.79
N ALA A 59 1.56 24.56 -25.48
CA ALA A 59 0.43 23.91 -24.82
C ALA A 59 -0.34 24.96 -24.02
N ASP A 60 -1.65 25.02 -24.27
CA ASP A 60 -2.59 25.87 -23.54
C ASP A 60 -2.85 25.35 -22.12
#